data_AF-A0A7W1AKH9-F1
#
_entry.id   AF-A0A7W1AKH9-F1
#
_cell.length_a   1.000
_cell.length_b   1.000
_cell.length_c   1.000
_cell.angle_alpha   90.00
_cell.angle_beta   90.00
_cell.angle_gamma   90.00
#
_symmetry.space_group_name_H-M   'P 1'
#
loop_
_entity.id
_entity.type
_entity.pdbx_description
1 polymer ?
#
loop_
_entity_poly.entity_id
_entity_poly.type
_entity_poly.pdbx_seq_one_letter_code
_entity_poly.pdbx_strand_id
1 'polypeptide(L)'
;MGAGPSFQKQVTAAKPRLRLGFVVALLVVMAAGIAALLVRSPGERVAAEQTAAPMCTPLDAETRIADPKMSEHDRVTCLAIAGKIDAARTRLFAMAAVDRSRAIQTIFNIAHPIADRGDDRSAGPIMALVVELWPENYMAVFHAGMAEFALGHDANARAQLERFVEMYAPRDVWRQRAEKALADIAANAPLDRREAHFRE
;
A
#
# COMPACT_ATOMS: atom_id res chain seq x y z
N MET A 1 54.12 33.22 29.51
CA MET A 1 55.10 32.89 28.46
C MET A 1 54.62 31.59 27.81
N GLY A 2 54.28 31.47 26.52
CA GLY A 2 54.35 32.40 25.41
C GLY A 2 53.18 32.15 24.44
N ALA A 3 52.94 33.16 23.61
CA ALA A 3 51.98 33.16 22.53
C ALA A 3 52.56 32.45 21.29
N GLY A 4 51.69 31.84 20.49
CA GLY A 4 51.96 31.46 19.11
C GLY A 4 50.67 31.61 18.28
N PRO A 5 50.64 32.46 17.24
CA PRO A 5 49.42 32.68 16.45
C PRO A 5 49.23 31.56 15.42
N SER A 6 48.04 30.96 15.40
CA SER A 6 47.63 30.02 14.35
C SER A 6 47.02 30.80 13.18
N PHE A 7 47.69 30.72 12.03
CA PHE A 7 47.28 31.29 10.75
C PHE A 7 46.01 30.58 10.25
N GLN A 8 44.86 31.27 10.29
CA GLN A 8 43.67 30.80 9.55
C GLN A 8 43.79 31.23 8.08
N LYS A 9 43.98 30.24 7.22
CA LYS A 9 44.00 30.38 5.76
C LYS A 9 42.57 30.69 5.30
N GLN A 10 42.30 31.94 4.93
CA GLN A 10 41.05 32.35 4.30
C GLN A 10 40.88 31.61 2.97
N VAL A 11 39.98 30.62 2.94
CA VAL A 11 39.53 29.98 1.70
C VAL A 11 38.47 30.88 1.10
N THR A 12 38.85 31.67 0.09
CA THR A 12 37.88 32.44 -0.70
C THR A 12 36.97 31.48 -1.46
N ALA A 13 35.65 31.61 -1.27
CA ALA A 13 34.65 30.82 -1.97
C ALA A 13 34.80 31.01 -3.50
N ALA A 14 34.98 29.90 -4.21
CA ALA A 14 35.08 29.90 -5.66
C ALA A 14 33.73 30.34 -6.27
N LYS A 15 33.71 31.50 -6.95
CA LYS A 15 32.55 31.92 -7.75
C LYS A 15 32.39 30.97 -8.95
N PRO A 16 31.31 30.18 -9.04
CA PRO A 16 31.10 29.31 -10.19
C PRO A 16 30.84 30.17 -11.42
N ARG A 17 31.79 30.17 -12.37
CA ARG A 17 31.58 30.75 -13.70
C ARG A 17 30.81 29.73 -14.53
N LEU A 18 29.51 29.93 -14.63
CA LEU A 18 28.63 29.14 -15.48
C LEU A 18 29.14 29.28 -16.93
N ARG A 19 29.77 28.23 -17.45
CA ARG A 19 30.31 28.24 -18.81
C ARG A 19 29.13 28.27 -19.77
N LEU A 20 29.15 29.18 -20.74
CA LEU A 20 28.09 29.37 -21.73
C LEU A 20 27.67 28.04 -22.40
N GLY A 21 28.62 27.13 -22.63
CA GLY A 21 28.34 25.80 -23.16
C GLY A 21 27.41 24.94 -22.29
N PHE A 22 27.45 25.08 -20.96
CA PHE A 22 26.55 24.37 -20.04
C PHE A 22 25.12 24.92 -20.13
N VAL A 23 24.96 26.23 -20.31
CA VAL A 23 23.64 26.87 -20.50
C VAL A 23 23.02 26.43 -21.82
N VAL A 24 23.81 26.40 -22.89
CA VAL A 24 23.33 25.95 -24.21
C VAL A 24 22.93 24.46 -24.17
N ALA A 25 23.74 23.61 -23.54
CA ALA A 25 23.40 22.18 -23.39
C ALA A 25 22.10 21.98 -22.58
N LEU A 26 21.92 22.73 -21.50
CA LEU A 26 20.70 22.67 -20.68
C LEU A 26 19.45 23.10 -21.50
N LEU A 27 19.56 24.17 -22.29
CA LEU A 27 18.46 24.64 -23.13
C LEU A 27 18.09 23.64 -24.24
N VAL A 28 19.07 22.95 -24.84
CA VAL A 28 18.82 21.92 -25.86
C VAL A 28 18.10 20.71 -25.24
N VAL A 29 18.50 20.26 -24.04
CA VAL A 29 17.84 19.15 -23.34
C VAL A 29 16.41 19.52 -22.94
N MET A 30 16.20 20.74 -22.44
CA MET A 30 14.87 21.25 -22.09
C MET A 30 13.97 21.35 -23.33
N ALA A 31 14.48 21.86 -24.45
CA ALA A 31 13.73 21.95 -25.70
C ALA A 31 13.36 20.57 -26.28
N ALA A 32 14.28 19.60 -26.22
CA ALA A 32 14.01 18.22 -26.64
C ALA A 32 12.97 17.54 -25.74
N GLY A 33 13.02 17.77 -24.43
CA GLY A 33 12.01 17.28 -23.48
C GLY A 33 10.61 17.87 -23.75
N ILE A 34 10.52 19.17 -24.05
CA ILE A 34 9.26 19.84 -24.42
C ILE A 34 8.74 19.30 -25.76
N ALA A 35 9.61 19.11 -26.75
CA ALA A 35 9.21 18.53 -28.03
C ALA A 35 8.68 17.09 -27.87
N ALA A 36 9.31 16.26 -27.04
CA ALA A 36 8.83 14.92 -26.72
C ALA A 36 7.47 14.92 -25.98
N LEU A 37 7.19 15.95 -25.17
CA LEU A 37 5.89 16.14 -24.53
C LEU A 37 4.79 16.58 -25.53
N LEU A 38 5.17 17.32 -26.58
CA LEU A 38 4.23 17.81 -27.61
C LEU A 38 3.95 16.79 -28.72
N VAL A 39 4.87 15.85 -28.97
CA VAL A 39 4.70 14.75 -29.95
C VAL A 39 3.94 13.55 -29.36
N ARG A 40 3.63 13.58 -28.05
CA ARG A 40 2.82 12.53 -27.42
C ARG A 40 1.39 12.59 -27.95
N SER A 41 1.03 11.59 -28.76
CA SER A 41 -0.28 11.44 -29.39
C SER A 41 -1.43 11.64 -28.38
N PRO A 42 -2.52 12.36 -28.75
CA PRO A 42 -3.68 12.54 -27.88
C PRO A 42 -4.38 11.23 -27.46
N GLY A 43 -4.06 10.11 -28.12
CA GLY A 43 -4.67 8.80 -27.90
C GLY A 43 -4.18 8.01 -26.68
N GLU A 44 -3.14 8.47 -25.98
CA GLU A 44 -2.56 7.75 -24.82
C GLU A 44 -2.97 8.35 -23.46
N ARG A 45 -3.92 9.29 -23.45
CA ARG A 45 -4.43 9.97 -22.25
C ARG A 45 -5.92 9.73 -21.97
N VAL A 46 -6.49 8.57 -22.31
CA VAL A 46 -7.76 8.11 -21.71
C VAL A 46 -7.81 6.58 -21.74
N ALA A 47 -6.90 5.93 -21.01
CA ALA A 47 -6.98 4.49 -20.75
C ALA A 47 -6.46 4.19 -19.33
N ALA A 48 -6.93 4.95 -18.35
CA ALA A 48 -6.84 4.59 -16.94
C ALA A 48 -7.82 5.40 -16.08
N GLU A 49 -8.95 5.82 -16.65
CA GLU A 49 -10.15 5.80 -15.81
C GLU A 49 -10.49 4.32 -15.76
N GLN A 50 -9.90 3.62 -14.79
CA GLN A 50 -10.45 2.37 -14.32
C GLN A 50 -11.88 2.74 -13.94
N THR A 51 -12.82 2.61 -14.88
CA THR A 51 -14.23 2.52 -14.57
C THR A 51 -14.27 1.37 -13.60
N ALA A 52 -14.29 1.69 -12.30
CA ALA A 52 -14.36 0.71 -11.24
C ALA A 52 -15.54 -0.16 -11.65
N ALA A 53 -15.25 -1.39 -12.10
CA ALA A 53 -16.29 -2.32 -12.46
C ALA A 53 -17.28 -2.27 -11.31
N PRO A 54 -18.58 -2.05 -11.57
CA PRO A 54 -19.53 -1.68 -10.54
C PRO A 54 -19.36 -2.65 -9.38
N MET A 55 -18.82 -2.16 -8.26
CA MET A 55 -18.29 -3.02 -7.22
C MET A 55 -19.43 -3.91 -6.72
N CYS A 56 -19.15 -5.19 -6.56
CA CYS A 56 -20.12 -6.10 -6.00
C CYS A 56 -20.44 -5.72 -4.56
N THR A 57 -21.73 -5.69 -4.26
CA THR A 57 -22.23 -5.50 -2.91
C THR A 57 -22.52 -6.87 -2.28
N PRO A 58 -22.61 -6.96 -0.95
CA PRO A 58 -23.05 -8.19 -0.29
C PRO A 58 -24.39 -8.73 -0.78
N LEU A 59 -25.27 -7.86 -1.30
CA LEU A 59 -26.63 -8.20 -1.73
C LEU A 59 -26.71 -8.78 -3.15
N ASP A 60 -25.86 -8.31 -4.06
CA ASP A 60 -25.95 -8.66 -5.49
C ASP A 60 -24.82 -9.57 -5.99
N ALA A 61 -23.81 -9.85 -5.15
CA ALA A 61 -22.65 -10.64 -5.53
C ALA A 61 -23.03 -11.98 -6.19
N GLU A 62 -23.90 -12.77 -5.57
CA GLU A 62 -24.34 -14.08 -6.10
C GLU A 62 -25.01 -13.97 -7.47
N THR A 63 -25.83 -12.93 -7.67
CA THR A 63 -26.51 -12.70 -8.95
C THR A 63 -25.50 -12.26 -10.02
N ARG A 64 -24.54 -11.41 -9.65
CA ARG A 64 -23.49 -10.93 -10.57
C ARG A 64 -22.54 -12.03 -10.98
N ILE A 65 -22.09 -12.87 -10.04
CA ILE A 65 -21.23 -14.01 -10.35
C ILE A 65 -21.98 -15.18 -11.00
N ALA A 66 -23.26 -15.04 -11.33
CA ALA A 66 -23.96 -16.00 -12.19
C ALA A 66 -23.83 -15.67 -13.69
N ASP A 67 -23.37 -14.45 -14.06
CA ASP A 67 -23.20 -14.07 -15.47
C ASP A 67 -22.14 -14.97 -16.14
N PRO A 68 -22.47 -15.78 -17.16
CA PRO A 68 -21.50 -16.67 -17.81
C PRO A 68 -20.36 -15.92 -18.51
N LYS A 69 -20.51 -14.62 -18.78
CA LYS A 69 -19.46 -13.79 -19.40
C LYS A 69 -18.44 -13.25 -18.41
N MET A 70 -18.73 -13.28 -17.11
CA MET A 70 -17.81 -12.80 -16.09
C MET A 70 -16.59 -13.73 -15.98
N SER A 71 -15.39 -13.15 -15.99
CA SER A 71 -14.15 -13.93 -15.83
C SER A 71 -14.06 -14.50 -14.41
N GLU A 72 -13.35 -15.62 -14.22
CA GLU A 72 -13.15 -16.15 -12.86
C GLU A 72 -12.41 -15.17 -11.95
N HIS A 73 -11.49 -14.37 -12.50
CA HIS A 73 -10.79 -13.30 -11.79
C HIS A 73 -11.75 -12.22 -11.26
N ASP A 74 -12.71 -11.80 -12.08
CA ASP A 74 -13.74 -10.85 -11.66
C ASP A 74 -14.69 -11.46 -10.63
N ARG A 75 -15.06 -12.75 -10.78
CA ARG A 75 -15.92 -13.45 -9.81
C ARG A 75 -15.30 -13.52 -8.42
N VAL A 76 -14.02 -13.90 -8.32
CA VAL A 76 -13.35 -13.98 -7.00
C VAL A 76 -13.17 -12.60 -6.37
N THR A 77 -12.86 -11.59 -7.19
CA THR A 77 -12.74 -10.20 -6.75
C THR A 77 -14.08 -9.68 -6.23
N CYS A 78 -15.16 -9.93 -6.97
CA CYS A 78 -16.54 -9.61 -6.59
C CYS A 78 -16.93 -10.23 -5.25
N LEU A 79 -16.67 -11.53 -5.05
CA LEU A 79 -16.94 -12.23 -3.79
C LEU A 79 -16.14 -11.64 -2.63
N ALA A 80 -14.85 -11.36 -2.82
CA ALA A 80 -14.00 -10.82 -1.77
C ALA A 80 -14.49 -9.43 -1.29
N ILE A 81 -14.75 -8.51 -2.23
CA ILE A 81 -15.21 -7.15 -1.93
C ILE A 81 -16.62 -7.16 -1.29
N ALA A 82 -17.47 -8.10 -1.70
CA ALA A 82 -18.78 -8.30 -1.11
C ALA A 82 -18.77 -8.97 0.28
N GLY A 83 -17.59 -9.21 0.86
CA GLY A 83 -17.42 -9.86 2.16
C GLY A 83 -17.69 -11.36 2.16
N LYS A 84 -17.84 -12.00 0.98
CA LYS A 84 -18.03 -13.45 0.82
C LYS A 84 -16.68 -14.16 0.82
N ILE A 85 -15.89 -13.95 1.87
CA ILE A 85 -14.47 -14.34 1.95
C ILE A 85 -14.26 -15.85 1.76
N ASP A 86 -15.10 -16.69 2.37
CA ASP A 86 -14.98 -18.14 2.22
C ASP A 86 -15.21 -18.60 0.78
N ALA A 87 -16.22 -18.05 0.11
CA ALA A 87 -16.50 -18.36 -1.30
C ALA A 87 -15.38 -17.86 -2.23
N ALA A 88 -14.83 -16.67 -1.96
CA ALA A 88 -13.67 -16.15 -2.68
C ALA A 88 -12.45 -17.07 -2.49
N ARG A 89 -12.16 -17.47 -1.25
CA ARG A 89 -11.07 -18.38 -0.88
C ARG A 89 -11.18 -19.71 -1.64
N THR A 90 -12.34 -20.37 -1.59
CA THR A 90 -12.56 -21.65 -2.29
C THR A 90 -12.25 -21.54 -3.77
N ARG A 91 -12.73 -20.49 -4.44
CA ARG A 91 -12.46 -20.29 -5.87
C ARG A 91 -11.00 -19.97 -6.15
N LEU A 92 -10.36 -19.12 -5.34
CA LEU A 92 -8.94 -18.82 -5.47
C LEU A 92 -8.07 -20.09 -5.40
N PHE A 93 -8.35 -21.00 -4.48
CA PHE A 93 -7.63 -22.28 -4.39
C PHE A 93 -7.84 -23.21 -5.59
N ALA A 94 -8.95 -23.07 -6.32
CA ALA A 94 -9.21 -23.83 -7.54
C ALA A 94 -8.50 -23.24 -8.78
N MET A 95 -8.00 -22.00 -8.71
CA MET A 95 -7.30 -21.35 -9.83
C MET A 95 -5.88 -21.89 -10.01
N ALA A 96 -5.38 -21.80 -11.25
CA ALA A 96 -3.96 -21.99 -11.53
C ALA A 96 -3.13 -20.96 -10.76
N ALA A 97 -1.90 -21.32 -10.38
CA ALA A 97 -1.07 -20.50 -9.48
C ALA A 97 -0.85 -19.07 -10.02
N VAL A 98 -0.56 -18.93 -11.31
CA VAL A 98 -0.34 -17.62 -11.95
C VAL A 98 -1.59 -16.74 -11.90
N ASP A 99 -2.77 -17.32 -12.17
CA ASP A 99 -4.03 -16.58 -12.14
C ASP A 99 -4.44 -16.23 -10.71
N ARG A 100 -4.21 -17.12 -9.74
CA ARG A 100 -4.45 -16.88 -8.31
C ARG A 100 -3.62 -15.71 -7.82
N SER A 101 -2.32 -15.64 -8.14
CA SER A 101 -1.47 -14.52 -7.76
C SER A 101 -1.96 -13.19 -8.33
N ARG A 102 -2.41 -13.18 -9.60
CA ARG A 102 -3.00 -11.98 -10.23
C ARG A 102 -4.32 -11.55 -9.57
N ALA A 103 -5.16 -12.52 -9.20
CA ALA A 103 -6.41 -12.25 -8.48
C ALA A 103 -6.15 -11.63 -7.10
N ILE A 104 -5.23 -12.21 -6.32
CA ILE A 104 -4.89 -11.68 -5.00
C ILE A 104 -4.27 -10.29 -5.06
N GLN A 105 -3.42 -10.01 -6.05
CA GLN A 105 -2.91 -8.66 -6.27
C GLN A 105 -4.05 -7.66 -6.56
N THR A 106 -5.06 -8.06 -7.33
CA THR A 106 -6.21 -7.19 -7.63
C THR A 106 -7.05 -6.94 -6.39
N ILE A 107 -7.36 -7.98 -5.62
CA ILE A 107 -8.09 -7.90 -4.35
C ILE A 107 -7.35 -6.97 -3.38
N PHE A 108 -6.03 -7.11 -3.25
CA PHE A 108 -5.19 -6.24 -2.42
C PHE A 108 -5.28 -4.78 -2.87
N ASN A 109 -5.13 -4.50 -4.17
CA ASN A 109 -5.15 -3.12 -4.68
C ASN A 109 -6.50 -2.42 -4.43
N ILE A 110 -7.61 -3.17 -4.37
CA ILE A 110 -8.93 -2.63 -4.07
C ILE A 110 -9.13 -2.45 -2.56
N ALA A 111 -8.69 -3.41 -1.75
CA ALA A 111 -8.89 -3.37 -0.30
C ALA A 111 -7.91 -2.42 0.41
N HIS A 112 -6.74 -2.17 -0.15
CA HIS A 112 -5.71 -1.35 0.49
C HIS A 112 -6.16 0.08 0.81
N PRO A 113 -6.78 0.85 -0.12
CA PRO A 113 -7.33 2.16 0.20
C PRO A 113 -8.53 2.14 1.17
N ILE A 114 -9.16 0.98 1.38
CA ILE A 114 -10.23 0.81 2.39
C ILE A 114 -9.58 0.66 3.77
N ALA A 115 -8.53 -0.15 3.86
CA ALA A 115 -7.73 -0.32 5.07
C ALA A 115 -7.01 0.97 5.49
N ASP A 116 -6.45 1.72 4.54
CA ASP A 116 -5.78 3.01 4.80
C ASP A 116 -6.73 4.05 5.44
N ARG A 117 -8.04 3.96 5.16
CA ARG A 117 -9.08 4.81 5.76
C ARG A 117 -9.60 4.28 7.10
N GLY A 118 -9.06 3.16 7.56
CA GLY A 118 -9.40 2.55 8.84
C GLY A 118 -10.75 1.84 8.90
N ASP A 119 -11.32 1.43 7.76
CA ASP A 119 -12.48 0.55 7.76
C ASP A 119 -12.06 -0.91 7.99
N ASP A 120 -11.66 -1.20 9.22
CA ASP A 120 -11.15 -2.51 9.64
C ASP A 120 -12.17 -3.63 9.49
N ARG A 121 -13.46 -3.31 9.69
CA ARG A 121 -14.54 -4.29 9.58
C ARG A 121 -14.68 -4.79 8.15
N SER A 122 -14.58 -3.90 7.17
CA SER A 122 -14.66 -4.27 5.76
C SER A 122 -13.34 -4.84 5.25
N ALA A 123 -12.22 -4.18 5.56
CA ALA A 123 -10.92 -4.52 4.97
C ALA A 123 -10.21 -5.69 5.68
N GLY A 124 -10.38 -5.86 6.99
CA GLY A 124 -9.67 -6.85 7.80
C GLY A 124 -9.79 -8.28 7.24
N PRO A 125 -11.02 -8.81 7.01
CA PRO A 125 -11.19 -10.14 6.43
C PRO A 125 -10.59 -10.30 5.03
N ILE A 126 -10.58 -9.23 4.22
CA ILE A 126 -9.96 -9.25 2.88
C ILE A 126 -8.43 -9.27 3.01
N MET A 127 -7.85 -8.47 3.91
CA MET A 127 -6.42 -8.47 4.18
C MET A 127 -5.93 -9.80 4.74
N ALA A 128 -6.71 -10.43 5.62
CA ALA A 128 -6.41 -11.79 6.09
C ALA A 128 -6.36 -12.80 4.94
N LEU A 129 -7.29 -12.74 3.99
CA LEU A 129 -7.26 -13.57 2.77
C LEU A 129 -6.04 -13.26 1.89
N VAL A 130 -5.65 -11.99 1.76
CA VAL A 130 -4.42 -11.61 1.05
C VAL A 130 -3.20 -12.20 1.76
N VAL A 131 -3.09 -12.11 3.09
CA VAL A 131 -1.96 -12.69 3.85
C VAL A 131 -1.90 -14.21 3.74
N GLU A 132 -3.04 -14.88 3.68
CA GLU A 132 -3.13 -16.34 3.49
C GLU A 132 -2.47 -16.79 2.17
N LEU A 133 -2.63 -16.00 1.10
CA LEU A 133 -2.17 -16.34 -0.26
C LEU A 133 -0.95 -15.54 -0.74
N TRP A 134 -0.59 -14.47 -0.03
CA TRP A 134 0.56 -13.60 -0.26
C TRP A 134 1.25 -13.20 1.06
N PRO A 135 1.84 -14.18 1.77
CA PRO A 135 2.38 -14.01 3.13
C PRO A 135 3.47 -12.94 3.29
N GLU A 136 4.22 -12.64 2.24
CA GLU A 136 5.33 -11.68 2.23
C GLU A 136 4.91 -10.24 1.92
N ASN A 137 3.61 -9.98 1.68
CA ASN A 137 3.10 -8.63 1.51
C ASN A 137 2.98 -7.92 2.87
N TYR A 138 4.01 -7.16 3.24
CA TYR A 138 4.06 -6.48 4.54
C TYR A 138 2.90 -5.50 4.77
N MET A 139 2.35 -4.88 3.72
CA MET A 139 1.22 -3.96 3.86
C MET A 139 -0.05 -4.73 4.23
N ALA A 140 -0.29 -5.88 3.59
CA ALA A 140 -1.42 -6.75 3.95
C ALA A 140 -1.28 -7.31 5.37
N VAL A 141 -0.06 -7.72 5.77
CA VAL A 141 0.22 -8.19 7.13
C VAL A 141 -0.04 -7.10 8.16
N PHE A 142 0.46 -5.88 7.91
CA PHE A 142 0.20 -4.72 8.77
C PHE A 142 -1.30 -4.45 8.91
N HIS A 143 -2.01 -4.31 7.79
CA HIS A 143 -3.43 -3.97 7.80
C HIS A 143 -4.30 -5.07 8.41
N ALA A 144 -3.98 -6.35 8.17
CA ALA A 144 -4.65 -7.46 8.86
C ALA A 144 -4.42 -7.39 10.38
N GLY A 145 -3.19 -7.12 10.82
CA GLY A 145 -2.86 -6.99 12.25
C GLY A 145 -3.55 -5.80 12.92
N MET A 146 -3.56 -4.64 12.26
CA MET A 146 -4.23 -3.43 12.76
C MET A 146 -5.74 -3.60 12.82
N ALA A 147 -6.35 -4.26 11.84
CA ALA A 147 -7.78 -4.56 11.85
C ALA A 147 -8.15 -5.47 13.02
N GLU A 148 -7.41 -6.56 13.24
CA GLU A 148 -7.63 -7.44 14.39
C GLU A 148 -7.43 -6.70 15.73
N PHE A 149 -6.45 -5.79 15.81
CA PHE A 149 -6.21 -4.95 17.00
C PHE A 149 -7.39 -4.03 17.30
N ALA A 150 -7.92 -3.36 16.28
CA ALA A 150 -9.07 -2.46 16.38
C ALA A 150 -10.35 -3.19 16.78
N LEU A 151 -10.51 -4.43 16.32
CA LEU A 151 -11.67 -5.28 16.62
C LEU A 151 -11.54 -6.04 17.96
N GLY A 152 -10.39 -5.94 18.63
CA GLY A 152 -10.15 -6.57 19.94
C GLY A 152 -9.73 -8.04 19.88
N HIS A 153 -9.30 -8.52 18.72
CA HIS A 153 -8.83 -9.88 18.52
C HIS A 153 -7.32 -9.98 18.82
N ASP A 154 -6.94 -9.76 20.07
CA ASP A 154 -5.55 -9.52 20.49
C ASP A 154 -4.56 -10.62 20.10
N ALA A 155 -4.97 -11.89 20.12
CA ALA A 155 -4.11 -13.01 19.74
C ALA A 155 -3.75 -12.96 18.24
N ASN A 156 -4.74 -12.71 17.38
CA ASN A 156 -4.55 -12.60 15.94
C ASN A 156 -3.75 -11.35 15.58
N ALA A 157 -4.09 -10.22 16.21
CA ALA A 157 -3.41 -8.95 16.05
C ALA A 157 -1.92 -9.08 16.38
N ARG A 158 -1.60 -9.65 17.54
CA ARG A 158 -0.22 -9.87 17.99
C ARG A 158 0.59 -10.67 16.96
N ALA A 159 0.07 -11.82 16.53
CA ALA A 159 0.76 -12.68 15.58
C ALA A 159 1.11 -11.97 14.27
N GLN A 160 0.19 -11.18 13.71
CA GLN A 160 0.43 -10.44 12.48
C GLN A 160 1.35 -9.24 12.68
N LEU A 161 1.18 -8.48 13.76
CA LEU A 161 1.98 -7.29 14.04
C LEU A 161 3.44 -7.63 14.38
N GLU A 162 3.69 -8.71 15.14
CA GLU A 162 5.04 -9.22 15.38
C GLU A 162 5.72 -9.56 14.05
N ARG A 163 5.03 -10.30 13.20
CA ARG A 163 5.51 -10.65 11.85
C ARG A 163 5.78 -9.42 10.98
N PHE A 164 4.93 -8.41 11.03
CA PHE A 164 5.15 -7.14 10.33
C PHE A 164 6.43 -6.46 10.84
N VAL A 165 6.63 -6.39 12.15
CA VAL A 165 7.82 -5.75 12.75
C VAL A 165 9.11 -6.51 12.39
N GLU A 166 9.04 -7.83 12.19
CA GLU A 166 10.15 -8.65 11.71
C GLU A 166 10.49 -8.39 10.23
N MET A 167 9.49 -8.28 9.36
CA MET A 167 9.69 -8.11 7.91
C MET A 167 9.96 -6.66 7.49
N TYR A 168 9.49 -5.67 8.26
CA TYR A 168 9.54 -4.25 7.92
C TYR A 168 10.59 -3.51 8.76
N ALA A 169 11.77 -3.31 8.16
CA ALA A 169 12.90 -2.66 8.81
C ALA A 169 12.79 -1.14 9.05
N PRO A 170 12.15 -0.33 8.15
CA PRO A 170 12.08 1.11 8.35
C PRO A 170 11.39 1.50 9.67
N ARG A 171 11.95 2.46 10.39
CA ARG A 171 11.41 2.97 11.67
C ARG A 171 10.53 4.20 11.47
N ASP A 172 9.58 4.08 10.56
CA ASP A 172 8.65 5.15 10.24
C ASP A 172 7.35 5.04 11.05
N VAL A 173 6.33 5.80 10.63
CA VAL A 173 5.03 5.84 11.29
C VAL A 173 4.30 4.50 11.26
N TRP A 174 4.52 3.63 10.27
CA TRP A 174 3.88 2.31 10.18
C TRP A 174 4.45 1.38 11.25
N ARG A 175 5.78 1.34 11.38
CA ARG A 175 6.45 0.52 12.41
C ARG A 175 6.10 0.98 13.81
N GLN A 176 6.15 2.29 14.07
CA GLN A 176 5.80 2.85 15.37
C GLN A 176 4.36 2.51 15.80
N ARG A 177 3.43 2.45 14.83
CA ARG A 177 2.04 2.04 15.09
C ARG A 177 1.91 0.58 15.48
N ALA A 178 2.55 -0.31 14.73
CA ALA A 178 2.53 -1.73 15.06
C ALA A 178 3.14 -1.98 16.45
N GLU A 179 4.26 -1.32 16.77
CA GLU A 179 4.89 -1.40 18.09
C GLU A 179 3.98 -0.86 19.20
N LYS A 180 3.29 0.26 18.96
CA LYS A 180 2.30 0.79 19.91
C LYS A 180 1.13 -0.17 20.11
N ALA A 181 0.56 -0.73 19.04
CA ALA A 181 -0.54 -1.69 19.13
C ALA A 181 -0.12 -2.95 19.91
N LEU A 182 1.10 -3.45 19.68
CA LEU A 182 1.68 -4.54 20.46
C LEU A 182 1.83 -4.18 21.95
N ALA A 183 2.29 -2.96 22.26
CA ALA A 183 2.38 -2.48 23.64
C ALA A 183 1.00 -2.36 24.31
N ASP A 184 0.01 -1.86 23.60
CA ASP A 184 -1.38 -1.74 24.09
C ASP A 184 -1.99 -3.12 24.34
N ILE A 185 -1.74 -4.11 23.45
CA ILE A 185 -2.12 -5.52 23.67
C ILE A 185 -1.43 -6.08 24.92
N ALA A 186 -0.12 -5.86 25.08
CA ALA A 186 0.62 -6.35 26.25
C ALA A 186 0.12 -5.73 27.57
N ALA A 187 -0.30 -4.47 27.52
CA ALA A 187 -0.90 -3.75 28.65
C ALA A 187 -2.39 -4.09 28.88
N ASN A 188 -3.00 -4.93 28.03
CA ASN A 188 -4.44 -5.19 28.01
C ASN A 188 -5.27 -3.89 27.98
N ALA A 189 -4.85 -2.94 27.15
CA ALA A 189 -5.54 -1.67 27.00
C ALA A 189 -7.00 -1.91 26.54
N PRO A 190 -7.98 -1.23 27.15
CA PRO A 190 -9.38 -1.39 26.77
C PRO A 190 -9.62 -0.81 25.36
N LEU A 191 -10.58 -1.38 24.62
CA LEU A 191 -10.80 -1.08 23.20
C LEU A 191 -11.08 0.40 22.92
N ASP A 192 -11.77 1.09 23.83
CA ASP A 192 -12.10 2.52 23.73
C ASP A 192 -10.88 3.45 23.81
N ARG A 193 -9.72 2.93 24.26
CA ARG A 193 -8.46 3.68 24.35
C ARG A 193 -7.43 3.29 23.29
N ARG A 194 -7.76 2.32 22.43
CA ARG A 194 -6.86 1.87 21.36
C ARG A 194 -6.97 2.81 20.17
N GLU A 195 -5.82 3.28 19.70
CA GLU A 195 -5.74 4.12 18.50
C GLU A 195 -5.18 3.29 17.36
N ALA A 196 -6.06 2.69 16.56
CA ALA A 196 -5.66 1.93 15.37
C ALA A 196 -5.33 2.84 14.17
N HIS A 197 -5.97 4.02 14.08
CA HIS A 197 -5.94 4.86 12.87
C HIS A 197 -5.28 6.22 13.09
N PHE A 198 -4.83 6.85 12.01
CA PHE A 198 -4.43 8.26 12.08
C PHE A 198 -5.68 9.07 12.35
N ARG A 199 -5.61 10.01 13.30
CA ARG A 199 -6.53 11.14 13.26
C ARG A 199 -6.11 11.97 12.05
N GLU A 200 -7.04 12.15 11.11
CA GLU A 200 -6.87 13.07 9.98
C GLU A 200 -6.58 14.50 10.46
#